data_AF-A0A2N3IN32-F1
#
_entry.id   AF-A0A2N3IN32-F1
#
_cell.length_a   1.000
_cell.length_b   1.000
_cell.length_c   1.000
_cell.angle_alpha   90.00
_cell.angle_beta   90.00
_cell.angle_gamma   90.00
#
_symmetry.space_group_name_H-M   'P 1'
#
loop_
_entity.id
_entity.type
_entity.pdbx_description
1 polymer ?
#
loop_
_entity_poly.entity_id
_entity_poly.type
_entity_poly.pdbx_seq_one_letter_code
_entity_poly.pdbx_strand_id
1 'polypeptide(L)'
;MSLTKSKKTAKHKAAEPHYASPALAYFHRQWQAIEKLQAKLAKQEQEGADIYQRFVSDIEPLEREQCALIFQLCQRLAGFSARKSFTQWQREMLHGWIDELMGYLESNPFRGELDLESLYMAVQSGSVSQFDDAQLDVSCEFITDMLQEAFGESPDDIELLREMVRNPEKLRDYMQAQAWPIAGMRVSTPSGMKSRTLMRCSFDSKRGPMALSCFVSVQRRPY
;
A
#
# COMPACT_ATOMS: atom_id res chain seq x y z
N MET A 1 -60.07 -32.69 -16.36
CA MET A 1 -59.21 -33.62 -17.13
C MET A 1 -57.82 -32.98 -17.12
N SER A 2 -56.77 -33.45 -16.43
CA SER A 2 -56.32 -34.82 -16.23
C SER A 2 -55.52 -34.94 -14.93
N LEU A 3 -55.71 -36.07 -14.24
CA LEU A 3 -54.96 -36.50 -13.06
C LEU A 3 -53.73 -37.29 -13.52
N THR A 4 -52.52 -36.76 -13.34
CA THR A 4 -51.29 -37.55 -13.53
C THR A 4 -50.82 -38.11 -12.19
N LYS A 5 -50.96 -39.43 -12.04
CA LYS A 5 -50.58 -40.20 -10.85
C LYS A 5 -49.07 -40.09 -10.58
N SER A 6 -48.71 -39.59 -9.40
CA SER A 6 -47.33 -39.60 -8.91
C SER A 6 -46.92 -41.01 -8.50
N LYS A 7 -45.89 -41.55 -9.18
CA LYS A 7 -45.34 -42.90 -9.00
C LYS A 7 -44.37 -42.87 -7.82
N LYS A 8 -44.77 -43.42 -6.67
CA LYS A 8 -43.90 -43.60 -5.49
C LYS A 8 -42.79 -44.61 -5.82
N THR A 9 -41.56 -44.14 -5.98
CA THR A 9 -40.37 -44.99 -6.04
C THR A 9 -39.98 -45.45 -4.63
N ALA A 10 -40.02 -46.77 -4.40
CA ALA A 10 -39.58 -47.38 -3.17
C ALA A 10 -38.07 -47.14 -2.95
N LYS A 11 -37.71 -46.54 -1.82
CA LYS A 11 -36.33 -46.46 -1.34
C LYS A 11 -35.86 -47.86 -0.94
N HIS A 12 -34.99 -48.48 -1.74
CA HIS A 12 -34.21 -49.61 -1.28
C HIS A 12 -33.31 -49.16 -0.13
N LYS A 13 -33.55 -49.72 1.05
CA LYS A 13 -32.70 -49.54 2.24
C LYS A 13 -31.41 -50.34 1.98
N ALA A 14 -30.28 -49.67 1.82
CA ALA A 14 -28.99 -50.32 1.64
C ALA A 14 -28.72 -51.26 2.84
N ALA A 15 -28.30 -52.50 2.55
CA ALA A 15 -27.96 -53.48 3.57
C ALA A 15 -26.75 -53.01 4.40
N GLU A 16 -26.90 -52.94 5.72
CA GLU A 16 -25.76 -52.60 6.58
C GLU A 16 -24.78 -53.79 6.65
N PRO A 17 -23.47 -53.54 6.53
CA PRO A 17 -22.45 -54.58 6.66
C PRO A 17 -22.50 -55.20 8.07
N HIS A 18 -22.68 -56.52 8.13
CA HIS A 18 -22.64 -57.28 9.38
C HIS A 18 -21.19 -57.37 9.88
N TYR A 19 -20.81 -56.47 10.79
CA TYR A 19 -19.49 -56.50 11.42
C TYR A 19 -19.48 -57.51 12.58
N ALA A 20 -18.47 -58.38 12.59
CA ALA A 20 -18.33 -59.45 13.59
C ALA A 20 -18.00 -58.93 15.01
N SER A 21 -17.58 -57.67 15.16
CA SER A 21 -17.22 -57.05 16.45
C SER A 21 -17.74 -55.60 16.55
N PRO A 22 -18.27 -55.18 17.72
CA PRO A 22 -18.68 -53.79 17.95
C PRO A 22 -17.55 -52.77 17.76
N ALA A 23 -16.31 -53.15 18.08
CA ALA A 23 -15.14 -52.29 17.88
C ALA A 23 -14.85 -52.05 16.40
N LEU A 24 -15.02 -53.08 15.56
CA LEU A 24 -14.85 -52.98 14.11
C LEU A 24 -15.94 -52.09 13.49
N ALA A 25 -17.19 -52.23 13.93
CA ALA A 25 -18.28 -51.35 13.50
C ALA A 25 -18.01 -49.87 13.85
N TYR A 26 -17.50 -49.61 15.07
CA TYR A 26 -17.11 -48.27 15.50
C TYR A 26 -15.96 -47.72 14.64
N PHE A 27 -14.92 -48.52 14.39
CA PHE A 27 -13.81 -48.15 13.52
C PHE A 27 -14.28 -47.74 12.12
N HIS A 28 -15.11 -48.56 11.47
CA HIS A 28 -15.62 -48.23 10.14
C HIS A 28 -16.49 -46.97 10.13
N ARG A 29 -17.29 -46.75 11.18
CA ARG A 29 -18.08 -45.51 11.32
C ARG A 29 -17.17 -44.28 11.42
N GLN A 30 -16.11 -44.34 12.23
CA GLN A 30 -15.17 -43.23 12.38
C GLN A 30 -14.35 -43.01 11.12
N TRP A 31 -13.93 -44.08 10.45
CA TRP A 31 -13.24 -44.00 9.17
C TRP A 31 -14.10 -43.28 8.12
N GLN A 32 -15.37 -43.68 7.97
CA GLN A 32 -16.31 -42.98 7.08
C GLN A 32 -16.56 -41.52 7.48
N ALA A 33 -16.48 -41.19 8.77
CA ALA A 33 -16.60 -39.81 9.24
C ALA A 33 -15.37 -38.98 8.82
N ILE A 34 -14.16 -39.55 8.94
CA ILE A 34 -12.91 -38.92 8.49
C ILE A 34 -12.94 -38.68 6.98
N GLU A 35 -13.31 -39.68 6.16
CA GLU A 35 -13.41 -39.53 4.71
C GLU A 35 -14.40 -38.42 4.31
N LYS A 36 -15.54 -38.34 5.00
CA LYS A 36 -16.52 -37.25 4.78
C LYS A 36 -15.95 -35.88 5.14
N LEU A 37 -15.17 -35.77 6.22
CA LEU A 37 -14.54 -34.51 6.62
C LEU A 37 -13.46 -34.11 5.62
N GLN A 38 -12.65 -35.05 5.14
CA GLN A 38 -11.65 -34.81 4.11
C GLN A 38 -12.29 -34.32 2.81
N ALA A 39 -13.37 -34.95 2.36
CA ALA A 39 -14.11 -34.53 1.17
C ALA A 39 -14.72 -33.12 1.33
N LYS A 40 -15.21 -32.78 2.53
CA LYS A 40 -15.71 -31.42 2.82
C LYS A 40 -14.59 -30.39 2.80
N LEU A 41 -13.43 -30.71 3.36
CA LEU A 41 -12.27 -29.81 3.38
C LEU A 41 -11.79 -29.54 1.96
N ALA A 42 -11.62 -30.58 1.13
CA ALA A 42 -11.24 -30.43 -0.27
C ALA A 42 -12.25 -29.59 -1.06
N LYS A 43 -13.56 -29.77 -0.79
CA LYS A 43 -14.60 -28.94 -1.40
C LYS A 43 -14.49 -27.47 -0.97
N GLN A 44 -14.24 -27.19 0.30
CA GLN A 44 -14.06 -25.83 0.81
C GLN A 44 -12.81 -25.15 0.25
N GLU A 45 -11.71 -25.90 0.09
CA GLU A 45 -10.51 -25.40 -0.58
C GLU A 45 -10.80 -25.01 -2.03
N GLN A 46 -11.54 -25.86 -2.77
CA GLN A 46 -11.96 -25.55 -4.13
C GLN A 46 -12.85 -24.30 -4.19
N GLU A 47 -13.86 -24.21 -3.32
CA GLU A 47 -14.75 -23.05 -3.24
C GLU A 47 -13.98 -21.76 -2.92
N GLY A 48 -12.99 -21.85 -2.01
CA GLY A 48 -12.10 -20.73 -1.69
C GLY A 48 -11.24 -20.31 -2.88
N ALA A 49 -10.68 -21.28 -3.61
CA ALA A 49 -9.91 -21.03 -4.83
C ALA A 49 -10.77 -20.37 -5.91
N ASP A 50 -12.02 -20.83 -6.11
CA ASP A 50 -12.93 -20.26 -7.09
C ASP A 50 -13.30 -18.81 -6.77
N ILE A 51 -13.53 -18.49 -5.48
CA ILE A 51 -13.79 -17.12 -5.03
C ILE A 51 -12.57 -16.23 -5.30
N TYR A 52 -11.37 -16.71 -4.95
CA TYR A 52 -10.14 -15.97 -5.18
C TYR A 52 -9.92 -15.72 -6.68
N GLN A 53 -10.09 -16.74 -7.52
CA GLN A 53 -9.96 -16.58 -8.98
C GLN A 53 -10.94 -15.56 -9.54
N ARG A 54 -12.19 -15.54 -9.07
CA ARG A 54 -13.17 -14.53 -9.47
C ARG A 54 -12.78 -13.12 -9.03
N PHE A 55 -12.23 -12.97 -7.83
CA PHE A 55 -11.71 -11.67 -7.39
C PHE A 55 -10.58 -11.20 -8.31
N VAL A 56 -9.62 -12.07 -8.61
CA VAL A 56 -8.48 -11.75 -9.47
C VAL A 56 -8.91 -11.43 -10.91
N SER A 57 -9.93 -12.12 -11.44
CA SER A 57 -10.40 -11.89 -12.81
C SER A 57 -11.29 -10.65 -12.94
N ASP A 58 -12.18 -10.42 -11.98
CA ASP A 58 -13.28 -9.48 -12.14
C ASP A 58 -13.07 -8.18 -11.36
N ILE A 59 -12.41 -8.25 -10.20
CA ILE A 59 -12.33 -7.13 -9.23
C ILE A 59 -10.95 -6.49 -9.24
N GLU A 60 -9.88 -7.27 -9.16
CA GLU A 60 -8.51 -6.75 -9.14
C GLU A 60 -8.19 -5.81 -10.31
N PRO A 61 -8.62 -6.06 -11.56
CA PRO A 61 -8.40 -5.14 -12.67
C PRO A 61 -9.11 -3.80 -12.47
N LEU A 62 -10.31 -3.79 -11.89
CA LEU A 62 -11.08 -2.59 -11.61
C LEU A 62 -10.44 -1.76 -10.49
N GLU A 63 -9.93 -2.40 -9.44
CA GLU A 63 -9.19 -1.74 -8.35
C GLU A 63 -7.92 -1.07 -8.88
N ARG A 64 -7.18 -1.75 -9.77
CA ARG A 64 -6.00 -1.19 -10.44
C ARG A 64 -6.35 -0.03 -11.35
N GLU A 65 -7.43 -0.16 -12.13
CA GLU A 65 -7.94 0.90 -13.00
C GLU A 65 -8.34 2.13 -12.18
N GLN A 66 -9.04 1.94 -11.07
CA GLN A 66 -9.40 3.02 -10.15
C GLN A 66 -8.17 3.75 -9.63
N CYS A 67 -7.13 3.02 -9.20
CA CYS A 67 -5.86 3.62 -8.77
C CYS A 67 -5.23 4.44 -9.89
N ALA A 68 -5.20 3.92 -11.13
CA ALA A 68 -4.65 4.64 -12.27
C ALA A 68 -5.43 5.92 -12.60
N LEU A 69 -6.77 5.87 -12.51
CA LEU A 69 -7.64 7.03 -12.74
C LEU A 69 -7.46 8.10 -11.65
N ILE A 70 -7.38 7.69 -10.38
CA ILE A 70 -7.12 8.61 -9.27
C ILE A 70 -5.73 9.26 -9.43
N PHE A 71 -4.73 8.49 -9.81
CA PHE A 71 -3.39 9.02 -10.08
C PHE A 71 -3.40 10.08 -11.20
N GLN A 72 -4.10 9.82 -12.30
CA GLN A 72 -4.26 10.80 -13.38
C GLN A 72 -5.03 12.06 -12.92
N LEU A 73 -6.04 11.89 -12.05
CA LEU A 73 -6.76 13.01 -11.45
C LEU A 73 -5.80 13.87 -10.61
N CYS A 74 -5.00 13.25 -9.74
CA CYS A 74 -4.00 13.97 -8.95
C CYS A 74 -3.00 14.71 -9.83
N GLN A 75 -2.50 14.11 -10.91
CA GLN A 75 -1.60 14.78 -11.85
C GLN A 75 -2.23 16.04 -12.46
N ARG A 76 -3.51 15.96 -12.84
CA ARG A 76 -4.23 17.12 -13.36
C ARG A 76 -4.40 18.20 -12.30
N LEU A 77 -4.77 17.82 -11.07
CA LEU A 77 -4.91 18.73 -9.93
C LEU A 77 -3.58 19.42 -9.57
N ALA A 78 -2.47 18.67 -9.57
CA ALA A 78 -1.13 19.19 -9.38
C ALA A 78 -0.79 20.26 -10.43
N GLY A 79 -1.22 20.11 -11.68
CA GLY A 79 -1.06 21.14 -12.72
C GLY A 79 -1.74 22.48 -12.41
N PHE A 80 -2.65 22.54 -11.43
CA PHE A 80 -3.28 23.76 -10.98
C PHE A 80 -2.58 24.42 -9.78
N SER A 81 -1.68 23.73 -9.06
CA SER A 81 -1.04 24.28 -7.84
C SER A 81 -0.15 25.49 -8.12
N ALA A 82 0.45 25.58 -9.31
CA ALA A 82 1.26 26.72 -9.74
C ALA A 82 0.46 27.96 -10.20
N ARG A 83 -0.89 27.90 -10.24
CA ARG A 83 -1.70 28.99 -10.80
C ARG A 83 -1.91 30.12 -9.78
N LYS A 84 -1.46 31.31 -10.15
CA LYS A 84 -1.63 32.57 -9.38
C LYS A 84 -3.09 33.05 -9.29
N SER A 85 -4.00 32.49 -10.08
CA SER A 85 -5.41 32.91 -10.13
C SER A 85 -6.24 32.47 -8.92
N PHE A 86 -5.71 31.57 -8.07
CA PHE A 86 -6.41 31.14 -6.88
C PHE A 86 -6.17 32.05 -5.69
N THR A 87 -7.15 32.11 -4.78
CA THR A 87 -6.95 32.66 -3.44
C THR A 87 -6.22 31.65 -2.55
N GLN A 88 -5.75 32.10 -1.38
CA GLN A 88 -5.07 31.22 -0.44
C GLN A 88 -5.93 30.04 0.03
N TRP A 89 -7.17 30.30 0.43
CA TRP A 89 -8.10 29.24 0.86
C TRP A 89 -8.40 28.23 -0.27
N GLN A 90 -8.46 28.66 -1.53
CA GLN A 90 -8.67 27.77 -2.67
C GLN A 90 -7.47 26.85 -2.89
N ARG A 91 -6.25 27.36 -2.69
CA ARG A 91 -5.03 26.54 -2.73
C ARG A 91 -5.00 25.53 -1.61
N GLU A 92 -5.33 25.93 -0.38
CA GLU A 92 -5.41 25.02 0.77
C GLU A 92 -6.44 23.91 0.53
N MET A 93 -7.61 24.23 -0.02
CA MET A 93 -8.61 23.24 -0.40
C MET A 93 -8.11 22.30 -1.51
N LEU A 94 -7.44 22.84 -2.53
CA LEU A 94 -6.84 22.02 -3.59
C LEU A 94 -5.81 21.04 -3.02
N HIS A 95 -4.95 21.50 -2.12
CA HIS A 95 -3.97 20.66 -1.44
C HIS A 95 -4.64 19.60 -0.57
N GLY A 96 -5.68 19.94 0.19
CA GLY A 96 -6.47 18.97 0.96
C GLY A 96 -7.03 17.85 0.08
N TRP A 97 -7.61 18.18 -1.08
CA TRP A 97 -8.11 17.15 -2.01
C TRP A 97 -7.00 16.27 -2.59
N ILE A 98 -5.86 16.87 -2.95
CA ILE A 98 -4.73 16.12 -3.47
C ILE A 98 -4.19 15.17 -2.40
N ASP A 99 -4.08 15.63 -1.15
CA ASP A 99 -3.59 14.84 -0.02
C ASP A 99 -4.52 13.66 0.31
N GLU A 100 -5.85 13.87 0.30
CA GLU A 100 -6.83 12.79 0.47
C GLU A 100 -6.67 11.70 -0.60
N LEU A 101 -6.53 12.11 -1.86
CA LEU A 101 -6.36 11.19 -2.99
C LEU A 101 -5.01 10.47 -2.94
N MET A 102 -3.93 11.17 -2.58
CA MET A 102 -2.62 10.55 -2.39
C MET A 102 -2.62 9.56 -1.24
N GLY A 103 -3.25 9.87 -0.10
CA GLY A 103 -3.38 8.95 1.03
C GLY A 103 -4.18 7.69 0.68
N TYR A 104 -5.22 7.82 -0.16
CA TYR A 104 -5.90 6.66 -0.73
C TYR A 104 -4.95 5.79 -1.57
N LEU A 105 -4.16 6.41 -2.46
CA LEU A 105 -3.21 5.68 -3.29
C LEU A 105 -2.13 4.99 -2.45
N GLU A 106 -1.53 5.66 -1.46
CA GLU A 106 -0.48 5.10 -0.61
C GLU A 106 -0.94 3.87 0.18
N SER A 107 -2.19 3.90 0.67
CA SER A 107 -2.77 2.82 1.47
C SER A 107 -3.33 1.67 0.65
N ASN A 108 -3.54 1.84 -0.66
CA ASN A 108 -4.15 0.83 -1.51
C ASN A 108 -3.14 -0.26 -1.95
N PRO A 109 -3.35 -1.56 -1.62
CA PRO A 109 -2.45 -2.64 -2.00
C PRO A 109 -2.43 -2.94 -3.50
N PHE A 110 -3.45 -2.49 -4.25
CA PHE A 110 -3.61 -2.71 -5.68
C PHE A 110 -3.02 -1.58 -6.53
N ARG A 111 -2.44 -0.53 -5.91
CA ARG A 111 -1.86 0.61 -6.66
C ARG A 111 -0.73 0.23 -7.62
N GLY A 112 -0.09 -0.92 -7.43
CA GLY A 112 1.02 -1.38 -8.25
C GLY A 112 2.24 -0.45 -8.17
N GLU A 113 2.88 -0.22 -9.32
CA GLU A 113 4.12 0.55 -9.47
C GLU A 113 3.88 2.03 -9.84
N LEU A 114 2.72 2.58 -9.48
CA LEU A 114 2.45 4.01 -9.70
C LEU A 114 3.51 4.87 -8.99
N ASP A 115 4.11 5.77 -9.77
CA ASP A 115 5.17 6.67 -9.33
C ASP A 115 4.60 7.86 -8.55
N LEU A 116 4.26 7.60 -7.28
CA LEU A 116 3.76 8.62 -6.37
C LEU A 116 4.82 9.68 -6.07
N GLU A 117 6.11 9.32 -6.14
CA GLU A 117 7.21 10.26 -5.88
C GLU A 117 7.18 11.41 -6.89
N SER A 118 7.05 11.10 -8.19
CA SER A 118 6.92 12.13 -9.22
C SER A 118 5.72 13.06 -8.98
N LEU A 119 4.63 12.52 -8.45
CA LEU A 119 3.42 13.28 -8.15
C LEU A 119 3.63 14.21 -6.94
N TYR A 120 4.27 13.73 -5.86
CA TYR A 120 4.65 14.57 -4.73
C TYR A 120 5.54 15.75 -5.18
N MET A 121 6.54 15.47 -6.02
CA MET A 121 7.45 16.49 -6.55
C MET A 121 6.69 17.53 -7.40
N ALA A 122 5.74 17.09 -8.24
CA ALA A 122 4.93 17.98 -9.05
C ALA A 122 4.02 18.89 -8.20
N VAL A 123 3.41 18.35 -7.14
CA VAL A 123 2.57 19.14 -6.22
C VAL A 123 3.41 20.16 -5.48
N GLN A 124 4.52 19.73 -4.87
CA GLN A 124 5.41 20.58 -4.08
C GLN A 124 6.03 21.70 -4.90
N SER A 125 6.59 21.39 -6.08
CA SER A 125 7.19 22.40 -6.95
C SER A 125 6.19 23.48 -7.38
N GLY A 126 4.94 23.10 -7.66
CA GLY A 126 3.88 24.05 -7.96
C GLY A 126 3.50 24.92 -6.75
N SER A 127 3.44 24.36 -5.54
CA SER A 127 3.14 25.09 -4.31
C SER A 127 4.19 26.13 -3.95
N VAL A 128 5.46 25.73 -3.95
CA VAL A 128 6.58 26.57 -3.48
C VAL A 128 6.77 27.79 -4.40
N SER A 129 6.35 27.71 -5.67
CA SER A 129 6.33 28.85 -6.59
C SER A 129 5.45 30.03 -6.12
N GLN A 130 4.57 29.79 -5.15
CA GLN A 130 3.62 30.77 -4.60
C GLN A 130 4.01 31.28 -3.22
N PHE A 131 5.06 30.75 -2.59
CA PHE A 131 5.44 31.13 -1.24
C PHE A 131 6.01 32.55 -1.22
N ASP A 132 5.58 33.33 -0.22
CA ASP A 132 6.30 34.53 0.19
C ASP A 132 7.50 34.18 1.08
N ASP A 133 8.32 35.17 1.42
CA ASP A 133 9.52 34.97 2.21
C ASP A 133 9.22 34.41 3.62
N ALA A 134 8.08 34.78 4.23
CA ALA A 134 7.69 34.27 5.54
C ALA A 134 7.27 32.79 5.47
N GLN A 135 6.55 32.40 4.42
CA GLN A 135 6.17 31.01 4.16
C GLN A 135 7.39 30.14 3.82
N LEU A 136 8.37 30.70 3.10
CA LEU A 136 9.65 30.04 2.86
C LEU A 136 10.41 29.80 4.15
N ASP A 137 10.48 30.79 5.05
CA ASP A 137 11.20 30.67 6.31
C ASP A 137 10.57 29.61 7.23
N VAL A 138 9.24 29.56 7.35
CA VAL A 138 8.53 28.49 8.09
C VAL A 138 8.80 27.12 7.48
N SER A 139 8.88 27.04 6.15
CA SER A 139 9.21 25.78 5.46
C SER A 139 10.66 25.36 5.68
N CYS A 140 11.59 26.32 5.79
CA CYS A 140 12.97 26.06 6.14
C CYS A 140 13.10 25.53 7.58
N GLU A 141 12.41 26.14 8.54
CA GLU A 141 12.35 25.65 9.93
C GLU A 141 11.86 24.19 9.98
N PHE A 142 10.80 23.88 9.23
CA PHE A 142 10.28 22.53 9.14
C PHE A 142 11.30 21.52 8.56
N ILE A 143 11.99 21.88 7.47
CA ILE A 143 13.03 21.03 6.88
C ILE A 143 14.20 20.84 7.85
N THR A 144 14.61 21.90 8.54
CA THR A 144 15.67 21.84 9.57
C THR A 144 15.30 20.84 10.65
N ASP A 145 14.10 20.93 11.24
CA ASP A 145 13.63 20.00 12.25
C ASP A 145 13.59 18.56 11.74
N MET A 146 13.10 18.35 10.51
CA MET A 146 13.03 17.04 9.86
C MET A 146 14.43 16.42 9.64
N LEU A 147 15.39 17.20 9.14
CA LEU A 147 16.76 16.75 8.93
C LEU A 147 17.47 16.48 10.26
N GLN A 148 17.24 17.32 11.27
CA GLN A 148 17.78 17.16 12.61
C GLN A 148 17.24 15.88 13.27
N GLU A 149 15.95 15.59 13.14
CA GLU A 149 15.33 14.35 13.64
C GLU A 149 15.86 13.11 12.90
N ALA A 150 16.01 13.19 11.57
CA ALA A 150 16.41 12.05 10.75
C ALA A 150 17.91 11.73 10.78
N PHE A 151 18.78 12.75 10.85
CA PHE A 151 20.23 12.61 10.68
C PHE A 151 21.04 13.20 11.84
N GLY A 152 20.42 13.93 12.77
CA GLY A 152 21.10 14.59 13.90
C GLY A 152 21.82 15.89 13.52
N GLU A 153 21.88 16.22 12.23
CA GLU A 153 22.52 17.42 11.70
C GLU A 153 21.70 17.98 10.53
N SER A 154 21.64 19.30 10.45
CA SER A 154 21.02 20.06 9.36
C SER A 154 22.01 21.11 8.84
N PRO A 155 21.90 21.54 7.57
CA PRO A 155 22.73 22.63 7.06
C PRO A 155 22.48 23.93 7.82
N ASP A 156 23.55 24.57 8.31
CA ASP A 156 23.46 25.91 8.94
C ASP A 156 23.22 27.05 7.94
N ASP A 157 23.39 26.78 6.63
CA ASP A 157 23.19 27.76 5.56
C ASP A 157 21.72 27.89 5.18
N ILE A 158 21.11 29.02 5.59
CA ILE A 158 19.71 29.34 5.32
C ILE A 158 19.39 29.47 3.82
N GLU A 159 20.34 29.91 3.00
CA GLU A 159 20.10 30.04 1.55
C GLU A 159 20.12 28.66 0.89
N LEU A 160 20.96 27.74 1.39
CA LEU A 160 20.92 26.34 0.97
C LEU A 160 19.60 25.67 1.38
N LEU A 161 19.08 25.95 2.57
CA LEU A 161 17.77 25.46 3.02
C LEU A 161 16.63 26.00 2.17
N ARG A 162 16.62 27.30 1.85
CA ARG A 162 15.64 27.91 0.94
C ARG A 162 15.68 27.29 -0.45
N GLU A 163 16.89 27.00 -0.92
CA GLU A 163 17.10 26.33 -2.20
C GLU A 163 16.58 24.88 -2.16
N MET A 164 16.72 24.17 -1.05
CA MET A 164 16.13 22.83 -0.84
C MET A 164 14.59 22.87 -0.77
N VAL A 165 14.00 23.89 -0.15
CA VAL A 165 12.54 24.10 -0.16
C VAL A 165 12.04 24.28 -1.59
N ARG A 166 12.73 25.10 -2.41
CA ARG A 166 12.37 25.39 -3.80
C ARG A 166 12.61 24.21 -4.74
N ASN A 167 13.68 23.47 -4.50
CA ASN A 167 14.10 22.34 -5.32
C ASN A 167 14.12 21.07 -4.45
N PRO A 168 12.98 20.36 -4.34
CA PRO A 168 12.89 19.17 -3.49
C PRO A 168 13.80 18.03 -3.96
N GLU A 169 14.24 18.04 -5.21
CA GLU A 169 15.31 17.17 -5.70
C GLU A 169 16.63 17.37 -4.95
N LYS A 170 17.01 18.62 -4.66
CA LYS A 170 18.24 18.92 -3.90
C LYS A 170 18.13 18.44 -2.46
N LEU A 171 16.95 18.57 -1.85
CA LEU A 171 16.68 18.02 -0.52
C LEU A 171 16.87 16.50 -0.52
N ARG A 172 16.25 15.81 -1.49
CA ARG A 172 16.38 14.36 -1.64
C ARG A 172 17.83 13.93 -1.85
N ASP A 173 18.56 14.60 -2.74
CA ASP A 173 19.95 14.27 -3.03
C ASP A 173 20.85 14.49 -1.78
N TYR A 174 20.57 15.54 -1.01
CA TYR A 174 21.22 15.80 0.28
C TYR A 174 20.94 14.67 1.28
N MET A 175 19.67 14.27 1.44
CA MET A 175 19.30 13.16 2.33
C MET A 175 19.95 11.84 1.92
N GLN A 176 20.05 11.56 0.62
CA GLN A 176 20.75 10.38 0.11
C GLN A 176 22.26 10.43 0.39
N ALA A 177 22.88 11.59 0.21
CA ALA A 177 24.30 11.80 0.51
C ALA A 177 24.59 11.62 2.00
N GLN A 178 23.70 12.08 2.89
CA GLN A 178 23.82 11.92 4.34
C GLN A 178 23.53 10.47 4.81
N ALA A 179 22.69 9.73 4.09
CA ALA A 179 22.45 8.31 4.37
C ALA A 179 23.62 7.39 3.95
N TRP A 180 24.41 7.79 2.95
CA TRP A 180 25.55 7.01 2.43
C TRP A 180 26.66 6.70 3.47
N PRO A 181 27.14 7.64 4.31
CA PRO A 181 28.15 7.33 5.33
C PRO A 181 27.66 6.34 6.40
N ILE A 182 26.35 6.29 6.69
CA ILE A 182 25.76 5.34 7.65
C ILE A 182 25.73 3.91 7.08
N ALA A 183 25.56 3.75 5.76
CA ALA A 183 25.62 2.46 5.08
C ALA A 183 27.05 1.91 4.89
N GLY A 184 28.06 2.79 4.94
CA GLY A 184 29.49 2.46 4.81
C GLY A 184 30.14 1.91 6.08
N MET A 185 29.57 2.13 7.26
CA MET A 185 29.98 1.46 8.51
C MET A 185 29.26 0.11 8.69
N ARG A 186 29.34 -0.76 7.68
CA ARG A 186 28.90 -2.15 7.84
C ARG A 186 30.09 -2.99 8.33
N VAL A 187 30.03 -3.31 9.62
CA VAL A 187 30.77 -4.41 10.25
C VAL A 187 30.84 -5.59 9.29
N SER A 188 32.07 -6.04 9.04
CA SER A 188 32.40 -7.28 8.37
C SER A 188 31.51 -8.42 8.87
N THR A 189 30.60 -8.89 8.02
CA THR A 189 29.92 -10.17 8.18
C THR A 189 30.17 -11.00 6.92
N PRO A 190 30.37 -12.33 7.07
CA PRO A 190 30.88 -13.14 5.97
C PRO A 190 29.77 -13.43 4.96
N SER A 191 30.14 -13.32 3.69
CA SER A 191 29.57 -14.00 2.53
C SER A 191 28.04 -13.98 2.33
N GLY A 192 27.59 -13.17 1.37
CA GLY A 192 26.59 -13.66 0.41
C GLY A 192 25.16 -13.13 0.46
N MET A 193 24.86 -11.97 1.04
CA MET A 193 23.51 -11.36 0.96
C MET A 193 23.56 -9.85 0.66
N LYS A 194 23.02 -9.42 -0.48
CA LYS A 194 22.83 -8.01 -0.84
C LYS A 194 21.47 -7.53 -0.30
N SER A 195 21.47 -6.79 0.81
CA SER A 195 20.29 -6.03 1.25
C SER A 195 20.27 -4.66 0.57
N ARG A 196 19.18 -4.34 -0.12
CA ARG A 196 18.92 -3.01 -0.69
C ARG A 196 18.09 -2.23 0.34
N THR A 197 18.65 -1.18 0.93
CA THR A 197 17.89 -0.24 1.77
C THR A 197 17.14 0.70 0.83
N LEU A 198 15.81 0.67 0.88
CA LEU A 198 14.95 1.63 0.18
C LEU A 198 14.39 2.58 1.24
N MET A 199 14.78 3.85 1.15
CA MET A 199 14.17 4.92 1.93
C MET A 199 12.79 5.18 1.31
N ARG A 200 11.71 4.97 2.07
CA ARG A 200 10.35 5.31 1.64
C ARG A 200 9.97 6.58 2.38
N CYS A 201 9.77 7.65 1.63
CA CYS A 201 9.06 8.83 2.11
C CYS A 201 7.56 8.52 2.00
N SER A 202 6.83 8.66 3.11
CA SER A 202 5.36 8.61 3.11
C SER A 202 4.84 9.88 3.77
N PHE A 203 3.72 10.39 3.26
CA PHE A 203 3.14 11.63 3.74
C PHE A 203 2.35 11.40 5.04
N ASP A 204 2.73 12.06 6.13
CA ASP A 204 2.04 11.97 7.43
C ASP A 204 0.97 13.05 7.52
N SER A 205 -0.25 12.67 7.13
CA SER A 205 -1.45 13.53 7.17
C SER A 205 -1.76 14.13 8.56
N LYS A 206 -1.14 13.66 9.66
CA LYS A 206 -1.38 14.17 11.02
C LYS A 206 -0.53 15.38 11.42
N ARG A 207 0.49 15.78 10.64
CA ARG A 207 1.43 16.86 11.00
C ARG A 207 1.28 18.16 10.19
N GLY A 208 0.14 18.34 9.51
CA GLY A 208 -0.12 19.53 8.71
C GLY A 208 0.27 19.34 7.23
N PRO A 209 -0.11 20.29 6.36
CA PRO A 209 0.12 20.17 4.92
C PRO A 209 1.63 20.23 4.68
N MET A 210 2.22 19.18 4.10
CA MET A 210 3.66 19.02 3.80
C MET A 210 4.51 18.24 4.83
N ALA A 211 3.94 17.34 5.64
CA ALA A 211 4.78 16.46 6.46
C ALA A 211 5.22 15.19 5.71
N LEU A 212 6.43 15.20 5.15
CA LEU A 212 7.14 13.99 4.72
C LEU A 212 7.62 13.22 5.95
N SER A 213 7.03 12.06 6.24
CA SER A 213 7.57 11.12 7.22
C SER A 213 8.54 10.17 6.51
N CYS A 214 9.80 10.19 6.93
CA CYS A 214 10.80 9.22 6.49
C CYS A 214 10.72 7.96 7.36
N PHE A 215 10.22 6.86 6.80
CA PHE A 215 10.37 5.54 7.41
C PHE A 215 11.51 4.79 6.75
N VAL A 216 12.52 4.40 7.54
CA VAL A 216 13.51 3.40 7.13
C VAL A 216 12.84 2.03 7.16
N SER A 217 12.32 1.57 6.01
CA SER A 217 11.81 0.21 5.88
C SER A 217 12.89 -0.72 5.30
N VAL A 218 13.33 -1.68 6.11
CA VAL A 218 14.16 -2.80 5.64
C VAL A 218 13.26 -3.82 4.94
N GLN A 219 13.16 -3.75 3.62
CA GLN A 219 12.50 -4.79 2.85
C GLN A 219 13.37 -6.05 2.81
N ARG A 220 12.96 -7.08 3.56
CA ARG A 220 13.46 -8.45 3.36
C ARG A 220 12.67 -9.07 2.21
N ARG A 221 13.34 -9.38 1.10
CA ARG A 221 12.77 -10.28 0.08
C ARG A 221 12.83 -11.71 0.63
N PRO A 222 11.73 -12.46 0.69
CA PRO A 222 11.82 -13.90 0.51
C PRO A 222 12.04 -14.20 -0.98
N TYR A 223 12.65 -15.35 -1.24
CA TYR A 223 13.07 -15.86 -2.55
C TYR A 223 11.99 -15.76 -3.64
#